data_AF-X1BBD2-F1
#
_entry.id   AF-X1BBD2-F1
#
_cell.length_a   1.000
_cell.length_b   1.000
_cell.length_c   1.000
_cell.angle_alpha   90.00
_cell.angle_beta   90.00
_cell.angle_gamma   90.00
#
_symmetry.space_group_name_H-M   'P 1'
#
loop_
_entity.id
_entity.type
_entity.pdbx_description
1 polymer ?
#
loop_
_entity_poly.entity_id
_entity_poly.type
_entity_poly.pdbx_seq_one_letter_code
_entity_poly.pdbx_strand_id
1 'polypeptide(L)'
;LIFTPEFVEENMDKPWEWGEGGLSSNPSITPEFVEENMDKPWGWGMYGLSRNPSITPEFVERNIDEDWNWGRLSLNPSITPEFVEENMDKPWEWGEGGLSSNPSITPEFVEENMDKPWEWGKWGLSRNPSITPEFVERNIGKPWGWEGLSFNPSITPGFVERHIDKPWDWGRGGLSLNPSITPEFVEENMDKPWEWGEGGLSRNPSITPEFVEENMDKPWQWGRFGLSRNSSITPEFVERNIDKPWGWEGLSFNPSITPEFVERNIDEDWDWGYNGLS
;
A
#
# COMPACT_ATOMS: atom_id res chain seq x y z
N LEU A 1 -10.56 13.50 6.21
CA LEU A 1 -9.92 13.88 7.50
C LEU A 1 -10.50 15.23 7.91
N ILE A 2 -11.01 15.37 9.14
CA ILE A 2 -11.78 16.56 9.59
C ILE A 2 -10.86 17.74 9.97
N PHE A 3 -9.59 17.48 10.27
CA PHE A 3 -8.67 18.48 10.82
C PHE A 3 -7.60 18.85 9.79
N THR A 4 -7.98 19.65 8.79
CA THR A 4 -7.03 20.27 7.84
C THR A 4 -6.37 21.50 8.48
N PRO A 5 -5.26 22.03 7.92
CA PRO A 5 -4.66 23.29 8.37
C PRO A 5 -5.70 24.41 8.49
N GLU A 6 -6.54 24.60 7.45
CA GLU A 6 -7.57 25.64 7.42
C GLU A 6 -8.59 25.47 8.56
N PHE A 7 -8.99 24.23 8.84
CA PHE A 7 -9.92 23.95 9.95
C PHE A 7 -9.30 24.32 11.30
N VAL A 8 -8.01 24.03 11.50
CA VAL A 8 -7.29 24.37 12.74
C VAL A 8 -7.17 25.88 12.87
N GLU A 9 -6.83 26.59 11.79
CA GLU A 9 -6.74 28.06 11.75
C GLU A 9 -8.06 28.75 12.11
N GLU A 10 -9.17 28.30 11.52
CA GLU A 10 -10.50 28.81 11.82
C GLU A 10 -10.94 28.57 13.27
N ASN A 11 -10.29 27.63 13.96
CA ASN A 11 -10.63 27.18 15.31
C ASN A 11 -9.42 27.24 16.27
N MET A 12 -8.54 28.22 16.11
CA MET A 12 -7.33 28.37 16.95
C MET A 12 -7.61 28.59 18.45
N ASP A 13 -8.85 28.94 18.81
CA ASP A 13 -9.28 29.11 20.21
C ASP A 13 -9.51 27.77 20.93
N LYS A 14 -9.52 26.65 20.21
CA LYS A 14 -9.73 25.31 20.79
C LYS A 14 -8.46 24.76 21.42
N PRO A 15 -8.58 23.92 22.47
CA PRO A 15 -7.44 23.30 23.13
C PRO A 15 -6.88 22.14 22.28
N TRP A 16 -6.21 22.48 21.19
CA TRP A 16 -5.58 21.51 20.31
C TRP A 16 -4.45 20.77 21.01
N GLU A 17 -4.40 19.45 20.82
CA GLU A 17 -3.21 18.66 21.12
C GLU A 17 -2.23 18.79 19.96
N TRP A 18 -1.22 19.66 20.12
CA TRP A 18 -0.25 19.96 19.07
C TRP A 18 0.82 18.87 18.93
N GLY A 19 1.16 18.21 20.04
CA GLY A 19 2.32 17.35 20.16
C GLY A 19 2.07 15.90 19.71
N GLU A 20 2.75 14.98 20.40
CA GLU A 20 2.75 13.55 20.07
C GLU A 20 1.35 12.94 20.09
N GLY A 21 0.97 12.25 19.00
CA GLY A 21 -0.37 11.65 18.83
C GLY A 21 -1.49 12.66 18.52
N GLY A 22 -1.16 13.96 18.44
CA GLY A 22 -2.04 15.03 18.01
C GLY A 22 -1.74 15.54 16.61
N LEU A 23 -1.78 16.87 16.43
CA LEU A 23 -1.58 17.54 15.14
C LEU A 23 -0.22 17.20 14.53
N SER A 24 0.86 17.06 15.31
CA SER A 24 2.17 16.64 14.78
C SER A 24 2.14 15.34 13.97
N SER A 25 1.22 14.43 14.28
CA SER A 25 1.11 13.12 13.59
C SER A 25 0.00 13.07 12.54
N ASN A 26 -0.75 14.17 12.37
CA ASN A 26 -1.88 14.23 11.45
C ASN A 26 -1.38 14.37 9.99
N PRO A 27 -1.72 13.44 9.08
CA PRO A 27 -1.30 13.48 7.68
C PRO A 27 -1.72 14.73 6.91
N SER A 28 -2.74 15.45 7.37
CA SER A 28 -3.18 16.69 6.72
C SER A 28 -2.33 17.90 7.10
N ILE A 29 -1.48 17.80 8.14
CA ILE A 29 -0.61 18.89 8.57
C ILE A 29 0.64 18.94 7.69
N THR A 30 0.86 20.08 7.03
CA THR A 30 1.96 20.31 6.09
C THR A 30 3.13 21.03 6.76
N PRO A 31 4.34 20.96 6.18
CA PRO A 31 5.49 21.76 6.61
C PRO A 31 5.18 23.24 6.76
N GLU A 32 4.49 23.85 5.78
CA GLU A 32 4.17 25.28 5.77
C GLU A 32 3.35 25.67 7.00
N PHE A 33 2.35 24.85 7.35
CA PHE A 33 1.53 25.10 8.53
C PHE A 33 2.33 25.02 9.83
N VAL A 34 3.28 24.08 9.93
CA VAL A 34 4.18 23.98 11.07
C VAL A 34 5.06 25.22 11.18
N GLU A 35 5.59 25.71 10.05
CA GLU A 35 6.46 26.89 9.99
C GLU A 35 5.75 28.18 10.39
N GLU A 36 4.50 28.34 9.97
CA GLU A 36 3.66 29.47 10.35
C GLU A 36 3.27 29.45 11.85
N ASN A 37 3.37 28.28 12.49
CA ASN A 37 2.97 28.04 13.88
C ASN A 37 4.13 27.45 14.72
N MET A 38 5.38 27.86 14.48
CA MET A 38 6.55 27.33 15.20
C MET A 38 6.57 27.64 16.70
N ASP A 39 5.72 28.55 17.17
CA ASP A 39 5.55 28.84 18.60
C ASP A 39 4.78 27.74 19.36
N LYS A 40 4.18 26.79 18.64
CA LYS A 40 3.38 25.70 19.21
C LYS A 40 4.25 24.53 19.65
N PRO A 41 3.81 23.75 20.65
CA PRO A 41 4.58 22.64 21.19
C PRO A 41 4.47 21.40 20.29
N TRP A 42 5.09 21.46 19.12
CA TRP A 42 5.15 20.34 18.19
C TRP A 42 5.97 19.19 18.77
N GLY A 43 5.47 17.96 18.61
CA GLY A 43 6.23 16.75 18.85
C GLY A 43 7.04 16.40 17.61
N TRP A 44 8.37 16.44 17.70
CA TRP A 44 9.25 16.09 16.57
C TRP A 44 9.48 14.58 16.45
N GLY A 45 9.50 13.88 17.58
CA GLY A 45 9.94 12.49 17.70
C GLY A 45 8.98 11.42 17.15
N MET A 46 9.07 10.22 17.72
CA MET A 46 8.52 8.97 17.19
C MET A 46 7.00 9.01 16.91
N TYR A 47 6.24 9.73 17.73
CA TYR A 47 4.78 9.84 17.65
C TYR A 47 4.31 11.20 17.13
N GLY A 48 5.23 12.00 16.59
CA GLY A 48 4.94 13.33 16.06
C GLY A 48 5.35 13.46 14.60
N LEU A 49 6.02 14.58 14.27
CA LEU A 49 6.35 14.99 12.90
C LEU A 49 7.21 13.96 12.17
N SER A 50 8.11 13.24 12.85
CA SER A 50 8.91 12.18 12.21
C SER A 50 8.07 11.09 11.54
N ARG A 51 6.83 10.88 11.99
CA ARG A 51 5.89 9.89 11.43
C ARG A 51 4.91 10.51 10.43
N ASN A 52 4.81 11.83 10.36
CA ASN A 52 3.85 12.50 9.51
C ASN A 52 4.28 12.35 8.03
N PRO A 53 3.46 11.68 7.18
CA PRO A 53 3.83 11.42 5.79
C PRO A 53 3.94 12.68 4.91
N SER A 54 3.46 13.82 5.39
CA SER A 54 3.50 15.10 4.67
C SER A 54 4.79 15.90 4.92
N ILE A 55 5.63 15.47 5.86
CA ILE A 55 6.94 16.09 6.10
C ILE A 55 7.87 15.82 4.93
N THR A 56 8.56 16.84 4.43
CA THR A 56 9.50 16.72 3.30
C THR A 56 10.96 16.75 3.76
N PRO A 57 11.90 16.20 2.96
CA PRO A 57 13.33 16.34 3.18
C PRO A 57 13.79 17.78 3.45
N GLU A 58 13.29 18.76 2.68
CA GLU A 58 13.68 20.17 2.82
C GLU A 58 13.21 20.78 4.15
N PHE A 59 12.08 20.30 4.69
CA PHE A 59 11.62 20.72 6.01
C PHE A 59 12.49 20.14 7.12
N VAL A 60 12.88 18.86 7.00
CA VAL A 60 13.80 18.22 7.94
C VAL A 60 15.15 18.94 7.92
N GLU A 61 15.69 19.27 6.74
CA GLU A 61 16.97 19.98 6.59
C GLU A 61 16.94 21.36 7.25
N ARG A 62 15.85 22.12 7.08
CA ARG A 62 15.69 23.43 7.72
C ARG A 62 15.57 23.36 9.24
N ASN A 63 15.15 22.21 9.78
CA ASN A 63 14.92 21.99 11.20
C ASN A 63 15.78 20.80 11.72
N ILE A 64 16.98 20.64 11.17
CA ILE A 64 17.82 19.44 11.37
C ILE A 64 18.26 19.22 12.83
N ASP A 65 18.27 20.30 13.62
CA ASP A 65 18.67 20.33 15.02
C ASP A 65 17.54 19.94 15.99
N GLU A 66 16.32 19.75 15.50
CA GLU A 66 15.19 19.29 16.31
C GLU A 66 15.28 17.80 16.64
N ASP A 67 14.51 17.35 17.63
CA ASP A 67 14.54 15.99 18.18
C ASP A 67 13.83 14.97 17.27
N TRP A 68 14.32 14.83 16.03
CA TRP A 68 13.81 13.87 15.05
C TRP A 68 14.09 12.43 15.48
N ASN A 69 13.10 11.56 15.23
CA ASN A 69 13.28 10.13 15.24
C ASN A 69 13.68 9.66 13.83
N TRP A 70 14.99 9.51 13.61
CA TRP A 70 15.56 9.08 12.32
C TRP A 70 15.07 7.70 11.87
N GLY A 71 14.74 6.79 12.78
CA GLY A 71 14.14 5.51 12.41
C GLY A 71 12.72 5.66 11.82
N ARG A 72 11.94 6.64 12.28
CA ARG A 72 10.64 6.96 11.68
C ARG A 72 10.79 7.70 10.35
N LEU A 73 11.77 8.61 10.25
CA LEU A 73 12.10 9.24 8.98
C LEU A 73 12.57 8.20 7.95
N SER A 74 13.38 7.20 8.34
CA SER A 74 13.79 6.10 7.45
C SER A 74 12.62 5.41 6.74
N LEU A 75 11.47 5.30 7.39
CA LEU A 75 10.28 4.64 6.82
C LEU A 75 9.35 5.62 6.09
N ASN A 76 9.59 6.92 6.21
CA ASN A 76 8.70 7.95 5.68
C ASN A 76 8.82 7.99 4.14
N PRO A 77 7.73 7.79 3.38
CA PRO A 77 7.76 7.78 1.91
C PRO A 77 8.24 9.09 1.28
N SER A 78 8.25 10.20 2.00
CA SER A 78 8.80 11.46 1.48
C SER A 78 10.32 11.51 1.47
N ILE A 79 11.00 10.66 2.25
CA ILE A 79 12.46 10.62 2.32
C ILE A 79 13.03 9.95 1.08
N THR A 80 13.89 10.68 0.37
CA THR A 80 14.50 10.23 -0.89
C THR A 80 15.92 9.69 -0.68
N PRO A 81 16.43 8.84 -1.60
CA PRO A 81 17.82 8.43 -1.63
C PRO A 81 18.83 9.58 -1.50
N GLU A 82 18.60 10.68 -2.22
CA GLU A 82 19.50 11.85 -2.24
C GLU A 82 19.59 12.50 -0.85
N PHE A 83 18.46 12.64 -0.16
CA PHE A 83 18.45 13.20 1.18
C PHE A 83 19.20 12.30 2.18
N VAL A 84 19.04 10.98 2.05
CA VAL A 84 19.78 10.03 2.88
C VAL A 84 21.28 10.16 2.63
N GLU A 85 21.70 10.23 1.36
CA GLU A 85 23.09 10.45 0.93
C GLU A 85 23.72 11.72 1.50
N GLU A 86 23.01 12.84 1.43
CA GLU A 86 23.46 14.13 1.95
C GLU A 86 23.59 14.12 3.48
N ASN A 87 22.81 13.28 4.17
CA ASN A 87 22.74 13.17 5.62
C ASN A 87 23.23 11.80 6.13
N MET A 88 24.30 11.25 5.54
CA MET A 88 24.78 9.91 5.89
C MET A 88 25.35 9.74 7.30
N ASP A 89 25.66 10.84 7.99
CA ASP A 89 26.09 10.85 9.39
C ASP A 89 24.93 10.63 10.38
N LYS A 90 23.68 10.76 9.92
CA LYS A 90 22.49 10.61 10.75
C LYS A 90 22.17 9.14 11.05
N PRO A 91 21.53 8.84 12.20
CA PRO A 91 21.28 7.47 12.65
C PRO A 91 20.08 6.84 11.94
N TRP A 92 20.17 6.68 10.61
CA TRP A 92 19.18 6.00 9.80
C TRP A 92 19.01 4.54 10.22
N GLU A 93 17.76 4.11 10.36
CA GLU A 93 17.41 2.69 10.42
C GLU A 93 17.40 2.11 9.00
N TRP A 94 18.30 1.17 8.73
CA TRP A 94 18.45 0.57 7.39
C TRP A 94 17.58 -0.67 7.22
N GLY A 95 17.39 -1.44 8.29
CA GLY A 95 16.79 -2.78 8.25
C GLY A 95 15.26 -2.77 8.20
N GLU A 96 14.66 -3.76 8.85
CA GLU A 96 13.21 -3.92 8.95
C GLU A 96 12.54 -2.67 9.55
N GLY A 97 11.51 -2.16 8.88
CA GLY A 97 10.78 -0.98 9.36
C GLY A 97 11.56 0.33 9.23
N GLY A 98 12.67 0.32 8.47
CA GLY A 98 13.44 1.49 8.06
C GLY A 98 13.55 1.60 6.54
N LEU A 99 14.74 1.96 6.04
CA LEU A 99 14.99 2.21 4.62
C LEU A 99 14.70 1.00 3.73
N SER A 100 14.97 -0.23 4.20
CA SER A 100 14.64 -1.46 3.43
C SER A 100 13.16 -1.55 3.06
N SER A 101 12.28 -1.01 3.90
CA SER A 101 10.82 -1.03 3.71
C SER A 101 10.27 0.28 3.14
N ASN A 102 11.13 1.28 2.89
CA ASN A 102 10.71 2.59 2.41
C ASN A 102 10.46 2.56 0.90
N PRO A 103 9.24 2.88 0.43
CA PRO A 103 8.88 2.79 -0.98
C PRO A 103 9.66 3.76 -1.88
N SER A 104 10.33 4.78 -1.35
CA SER A 104 11.13 5.72 -2.14
C SER A 104 12.56 5.25 -2.39
N ILE A 105 12.98 4.15 -1.74
CA ILE A 105 14.31 3.58 -1.94
C ILE A 105 14.37 2.78 -3.25
N THR A 106 15.33 3.15 -4.10
CA THR A 106 15.51 2.58 -5.43
C THR A 106 16.52 1.42 -5.43
N PRO A 107 16.42 0.49 -6.41
CA PRO A 107 17.45 -0.50 -6.63
C PRO A 107 18.86 0.08 -6.74
N GLU A 108 19.03 1.21 -7.44
CA GLU A 108 20.32 1.88 -7.64
C GLU A 108 20.94 2.32 -6.31
N PHE A 109 20.15 2.96 -5.44
CA PHE A 109 20.60 3.39 -4.12
C PHE A 109 21.06 2.20 -3.27
N VAL A 110 20.31 1.10 -3.34
CA VAL A 110 20.65 -0.14 -2.64
C VAL A 110 21.98 -0.68 -3.17
N GLU A 111 22.20 -0.71 -4.50
CA GLU A 111 23.46 -1.17 -5.12
C GLU A 111 24.68 -0.33 -4.70
N GLU A 112 24.52 0.99 -4.64
CA GLU A 112 25.58 1.92 -4.24
C GLU A 112 25.92 1.80 -2.75
N ASN A 113 24.98 1.32 -1.93
CA ASN A 113 25.10 1.17 -0.48
C ASN A 113 25.05 -0.29 -0.02
N MET A 114 25.64 -1.21 -0.79
CA MET A 114 25.62 -2.65 -0.52
C MET A 114 26.29 -3.12 0.78
N ASP A 115 27.11 -2.26 1.40
CA ASP A 115 27.76 -2.50 2.68
C ASP A 115 26.82 -2.28 3.88
N LYS A 116 25.66 -1.65 3.67
CA LYS A 116 24.69 -1.33 4.72
C LYS A 116 23.86 -2.55 5.13
N PRO A 117 23.31 -2.57 6.36
CA PRO A 117 22.58 -3.72 6.88
C PRO A 117 21.13 -3.76 6.38
N TRP A 118 20.97 -3.98 5.08
CA TRP A 118 19.67 -4.15 4.43
C TRP A 118 18.95 -5.42 4.91
N GLU A 119 17.65 -5.31 5.17
CA GLU A 119 16.76 -6.44 5.37
C GLU A 119 16.24 -6.91 3.99
N TRP A 120 16.73 -8.05 3.52
CA TRP A 120 16.36 -8.60 2.20
C TRP A 120 15.06 -9.39 2.24
N GLY A 121 14.65 -9.86 3.41
CA GLY A 121 13.54 -10.75 3.62
C GLY A 121 12.17 -10.09 3.46
N LYS A 122 11.14 -10.83 3.87
CA LYS A 122 9.72 -10.51 3.68
C LYS A 122 9.32 -9.10 4.11
N TRP A 123 9.93 -8.57 5.17
CA TRP A 123 9.56 -7.28 5.75
C TRP A 123 10.43 -6.10 5.29
N GLY A 124 11.45 -6.35 4.47
CA GLY A 124 12.29 -5.33 3.87
C GLY A 124 12.17 -5.34 2.34
N LEU A 125 13.31 -5.46 1.66
CA LEU A 125 13.42 -5.28 0.22
C LEU A 125 12.51 -6.22 -0.58
N SER A 126 12.29 -7.46 -0.15
CA SER A 126 11.41 -8.39 -0.90
C SER A 126 10.00 -7.83 -1.13
N ARG A 127 9.45 -7.10 -0.15
CA ARG A 127 8.10 -6.54 -0.24
C ARG A 127 8.08 -5.09 -0.68
N ASN A 128 9.24 -4.46 -0.80
CA ASN A 128 9.35 -3.05 -1.17
C ASN A 128 8.90 -2.87 -2.64
N PRO A 129 7.87 -2.05 -2.91
CA PRO A 129 7.29 -1.91 -4.25
C PRO A 129 8.28 -1.33 -5.28
N SER A 130 9.36 -0.67 -4.86
CA SER A 130 10.38 -0.15 -5.76
C SER A 130 11.39 -1.19 -6.23
N ILE A 131 11.38 -2.40 -5.63
CA ILE A 131 12.23 -3.50 -6.06
C ILE A 131 11.69 -4.18 -7.31
N THR A 132 12.53 -4.24 -8.34
CA THR A 132 12.19 -4.81 -9.65
C THR A 132 12.67 -6.26 -9.82
N PRO A 133 12.03 -7.06 -10.69
CA PRO A 133 12.51 -8.38 -11.09
C PRO A 133 13.98 -8.37 -11.53
N GLU A 134 14.41 -7.35 -12.27
CA GLU A 134 15.78 -7.22 -12.78
C GLU A 134 16.79 -7.04 -11.66
N PHE A 135 16.44 -6.29 -10.61
CA PHE A 135 17.28 -6.13 -9.44
C PHE A 135 17.40 -7.43 -8.65
N VAL A 136 16.28 -8.15 -8.47
CA VAL A 136 16.27 -9.47 -7.83
C VAL A 136 17.15 -10.46 -8.61
N GLU A 137 17.06 -10.47 -9.94
CA GLU A 137 17.87 -11.34 -10.82
C GLU A 137 19.37 -11.06 -10.66
N ARG A 138 19.78 -9.79 -10.70
CA ARG A 138 21.19 -9.40 -10.49
C ARG A 138 21.71 -9.77 -9.10
N ASN A 139 20.82 -9.84 -8.11
CA ASN A 139 21.14 -10.10 -6.72
C ASN A 139 20.53 -11.42 -6.20
N ILE A 140 20.35 -12.41 -7.08
CA ILE A 140 19.59 -13.64 -6.76
C ILE A 140 20.18 -14.46 -5.61
N GLY A 141 21.48 -14.27 -5.32
CA GLY A 141 22.19 -14.92 -4.21
C GLY A 141 21.96 -14.29 -2.83
N LYS A 142 21.21 -13.18 -2.74
CA LYS A 142 20.87 -12.52 -1.48
C LYS A 142 19.70 -13.25 -0.78
N PRO A 143 19.53 -13.08 0.55
CA PRO A 143 18.54 -13.84 1.32
C PRO A 143 17.12 -13.27 1.14
N TRP A 144 16.62 -13.29 -0.10
CA TRP A 144 15.28 -12.83 -0.43
C TRP A 144 14.20 -13.68 0.26
N GLY A 145 13.21 -12.99 0.80
CA GLY A 145 11.96 -13.61 1.23
C GLY A 145 11.02 -13.78 0.04
N TRP A 146 11.00 -14.97 -0.57
CA TRP A 146 10.09 -15.30 -1.70
C TRP A 146 8.62 -15.11 -1.37
N GLU A 147 8.24 -15.32 -0.11
CA GLU A 147 6.93 -14.90 0.39
C GLU A 147 6.75 -13.40 0.13
N GLY A 148 7.63 -12.52 0.64
CA GLY A 148 7.54 -11.07 0.41
C GLY A 148 7.51 -10.67 -1.08
N LEU A 149 8.31 -11.33 -1.93
CA LEU A 149 8.27 -11.13 -3.38
C LEU A 149 6.92 -11.51 -3.98
N SER A 150 6.23 -12.51 -3.42
CA SER A 150 4.90 -12.91 -3.86
C SER A 150 3.86 -11.79 -3.66
N PHE A 151 4.04 -10.94 -2.64
CA PHE A 151 3.18 -9.77 -2.38
C PHE A 151 3.64 -8.51 -3.12
N ASN A 152 4.81 -8.53 -3.75
CA ASN A 152 5.41 -7.35 -4.32
C ASN A 152 4.75 -7.02 -5.67
N PRO A 153 4.10 -5.84 -5.83
CA PRO A 153 3.35 -5.50 -7.02
C PRO A 153 4.22 -5.36 -8.29
N SER A 154 5.55 -5.22 -8.13
CA SER A 154 6.49 -5.10 -9.24
C SER A 154 6.94 -6.45 -9.79
N ILE A 155 6.67 -7.57 -9.08
CA ILE A 155 7.01 -8.92 -9.55
C ILE A 155 6.05 -9.35 -10.64
N THR A 156 6.56 -9.76 -11.79
CA THR A 156 5.75 -10.11 -12.97
C THR A 156 5.53 -11.62 -13.10
N PRO A 157 4.43 -12.06 -13.75
CA PRO A 157 4.20 -13.47 -14.11
C PRO A 157 5.42 -14.15 -14.75
N GLY A 158 6.03 -13.49 -15.74
CA GLY A 158 7.21 -14.02 -16.43
C GLY A 158 8.45 -14.16 -15.53
N PHE A 159 8.57 -13.38 -14.45
CA PHE A 159 9.62 -13.60 -13.45
C PHE A 159 9.32 -14.82 -12.57
N VAL A 160 8.07 -14.97 -12.15
CA VAL A 160 7.62 -16.14 -11.37
C VAL A 160 7.83 -17.43 -12.18
N GLU A 161 7.49 -17.45 -13.46
CA GLU A 161 7.73 -18.57 -14.38
C GLU A 161 9.21 -18.99 -14.47
N ARG A 162 10.12 -18.02 -14.62
CA ARG A 162 11.57 -18.31 -14.71
C ARG A 162 12.13 -18.91 -13.41
N HIS A 163 11.50 -18.59 -12.28
CA HIS A 163 11.90 -19.02 -10.94
C HIS A 163 10.81 -19.84 -10.26
N ILE A 164 10.07 -20.65 -11.02
CA ILE A 164 8.89 -21.38 -10.54
C ILE A 164 9.23 -22.41 -9.46
N ASP A 165 10.49 -22.82 -9.35
CA ASP A 165 11.04 -23.73 -8.34
C ASP A 165 11.21 -23.08 -6.95
N LYS A 166 11.11 -21.75 -6.88
CA LYS A 166 11.28 -21.00 -5.64
C LYS A 166 10.04 -21.08 -4.75
N PRO A 167 10.19 -20.87 -3.43
CA PRO A 167 9.09 -21.01 -2.47
C PRO A 167 8.18 -19.77 -2.49
N TRP A 168 7.51 -19.55 -3.62
CA TRP A 168 6.45 -18.56 -3.76
C TRP A 168 5.26 -18.89 -2.85
N ASP A 169 4.67 -17.86 -2.29
CA ASP A 169 3.36 -17.96 -1.64
C ASP A 169 2.27 -17.76 -2.70
N TRP A 170 1.64 -18.85 -3.11
CA TRP A 170 0.55 -18.82 -4.08
C TRP A 170 -0.79 -18.42 -3.45
N GLY A 171 -0.92 -18.50 -2.13
CA GLY A 171 -2.19 -18.45 -1.42
C GLY A 171 -2.63 -17.04 -1.02
N ARG A 172 -3.33 -16.97 0.12
CA ARG A 172 -3.95 -15.74 0.63
C ARG A 172 -2.92 -14.64 0.86
N GLY A 173 -3.09 -13.54 0.16
CA GLY A 173 -2.23 -12.36 0.23
C GLY A 173 -1.00 -12.44 -0.67
N GLY A 174 -0.51 -13.64 -1.02
CA GLY A 174 0.62 -13.83 -1.93
C GLY A 174 0.23 -13.58 -3.40
N LEU A 175 0.69 -14.45 -4.31
CA LEU A 175 0.45 -14.31 -5.74
C LEU A 175 -1.05 -14.22 -6.08
N SER A 176 -1.93 -14.92 -5.35
CA SER A 176 -3.39 -14.83 -5.59
C SER A 176 -3.94 -13.41 -5.48
N LEU A 177 -3.36 -12.55 -4.64
CA LEU A 177 -3.81 -11.16 -4.46
C LEU A 177 -2.89 -10.15 -5.17
N ASN A 178 -1.79 -10.60 -5.76
CA ASN A 178 -0.81 -9.71 -6.36
C ASN A 178 -1.39 -9.07 -7.63
N PRO A 179 -1.45 -7.73 -7.72
CA PRO A 179 -2.06 -7.02 -8.85
C PRO A 179 -1.35 -7.26 -10.19
N SER A 180 -0.12 -7.79 -10.20
CA SER A 180 0.56 -8.12 -11.46
C SER A 180 0.12 -9.46 -12.07
N ILE A 181 -0.57 -10.31 -11.30
CA ILE A 181 -0.99 -11.65 -11.75
C ILE A 181 -2.22 -11.52 -12.65
N THR A 182 -2.11 -12.08 -13.85
CA THR A 182 -3.16 -12.03 -14.87
C THR A 182 -3.98 -13.33 -14.89
N PRO A 183 -5.21 -13.31 -15.42
CA PRO A 183 -6.00 -14.51 -15.66
C PRO A 183 -5.23 -15.61 -16.40
N GLU A 184 -4.51 -15.25 -17.46
CA GLU A 184 -3.76 -16.21 -18.29
C GLU A 184 -2.69 -16.95 -17.48
N PHE A 185 -1.98 -16.23 -16.60
CA PHE A 185 -0.99 -16.87 -15.74
C PHE A 185 -1.62 -17.84 -14.74
N VAL A 186 -2.81 -17.52 -14.21
CA VAL A 186 -3.56 -18.42 -13.34
C VAL A 186 -3.97 -19.67 -14.10
N GLU A 187 -4.46 -19.54 -15.34
CA GLU A 187 -4.86 -20.65 -16.20
C GLU A 187 -3.70 -21.60 -16.53
N GLU A 188 -2.54 -21.04 -16.87
CA GLU A 188 -1.34 -21.82 -17.18
C GLU A 188 -0.78 -22.55 -15.94
N ASN A 189 -1.12 -22.09 -14.74
CA ASN A 189 -0.63 -22.61 -13.47
C ASN A 189 -1.77 -23.08 -12.54
N MET A 190 -2.86 -23.63 -13.10
CA MET A 190 -4.02 -24.09 -12.34
C MET A 190 -3.72 -25.25 -11.35
N ASP A 191 -2.57 -25.91 -11.47
CA ASP A 191 -2.09 -26.93 -10.52
C ASP A 191 -1.59 -26.33 -9.20
N LYS A 192 -1.35 -25.02 -9.15
CA LYS A 192 -0.83 -24.34 -7.97
C LYS A 192 -1.92 -24.06 -6.93
N PRO A 193 -1.56 -23.93 -5.64
CA PRO A 193 -2.53 -23.77 -4.57
C PRO A 193 -3.00 -22.31 -4.46
N TRP A 194 -3.71 -21.84 -5.49
CA TRP A 194 -4.35 -20.53 -5.52
C TRP A 194 -5.44 -20.41 -4.44
N GLU A 195 -5.46 -19.27 -3.76
CA GLU A 195 -6.59 -18.85 -2.94
C GLU A 195 -7.60 -18.14 -3.83
N TRP A 196 -8.77 -18.74 -4.03
CA TRP A 196 -9.81 -18.15 -4.88
C TRP A 196 -10.64 -17.12 -4.13
N GLY A 197 -10.81 -17.29 -2.81
CA GLY A 197 -11.74 -16.53 -2.00
C GLY A 197 -11.18 -15.24 -1.42
N GLU A 198 -11.44 -15.02 -0.14
CA GLU A 198 -11.08 -13.79 0.57
C GLU A 198 -9.56 -13.58 0.65
N GLY A 199 -9.09 -12.43 0.16
CA GLY A 199 -7.66 -12.13 0.16
C GLY A 199 -6.88 -12.93 -0.88
N GLY A 200 -7.56 -13.50 -1.87
CA GLY A 200 -6.98 -14.10 -3.05
C GLY A 200 -7.61 -13.56 -4.34
N LEU A 201 -7.81 -14.42 -5.33
CA LEU A 201 -8.22 -14.05 -6.70
C LEU A 201 -9.53 -13.26 -6.73
N SER A 202 -10.50 -13.55 -5.85
CA SER A 202 -11.77 -12.80 -5.80
C SER A 202 -11.57 -11.29 -5.62
N ARG A 203 -10.50 -10.87 -4.93
CA ARG A 203 -10.20 -9.46 -4.66
C ARG A 203 -9.02 -8.94 -5.49
N ASN A 204 -8.44 -9.77 -6.35
CA ASN A 204 -7.32 -9.37 -7.18
C ASN A 204 -7.80 -8.44 -8.30
N PRO A 205 -7.28 -7.19 -8.38
CA PRO A 205 -7.77 -6.20 -9.33
C PRO A 205 -7.55 -6.58 -10.80
N SER A 206 -6.68 -7.56 -11.08
CA SER A 206 -6.42 -8.03 -12.45
C SER A 206 -7.35 -9.15 -12.91
N ILE A 207 -8.20 -9.67 -12.02
CA ILE A 207 -9.19 -10.69 -12.35
C ILE A 207 -10.43 -10.07 -12.99
N THR A 208 -10.76 -10.53 -14.19
CA THR A 208 -11.85 -9.99 -15.01
C THR A 208 -13.17 -10.73 -14.80
N PRO A 209 -14.32 -10.10 -15.10
CA PRO A 209 -15.61 -10.78 -15.16
C PRO A 209 -15.58 -12.06 -16.02
N GLU A 210 -14.94 -12.02 -17.19
CA GLU A 210 -14.87 -13.15 -18.12
C GLU A 210 -14.16 -14.36 -17.49
N PHE A 211 -13.04 -14.13 -16.81
CA PHE A 211 -12.33 -15.21 -16.12
C PHE A 211 -13.17 -15.83 -15.00
N VAL A 212 -13.95 -15.02 -14.28
CA VAL A 212 -14.89 -15.52 -13.27
C VAL A 212 -15.98 -16.37 -13.92
N GLU A 213 -16.55 -15.94 -15.05
CA GLU A 213 -17.58 -16.69 -15.81
C GLU A 213 -17.07 -18.04 -16.31
N GLU A 214 -15.82 -18.10 -16.78
CA GLU A 214 -15.19 -19.33 -17.26
C GLU A 214 -14.83 -20.29 -16.12
N ASN A 215 -14.65 -19.77 -14.90
CA ASN A 215 -14.24 -20.53 -13.71
C ASN A 215 -15.31 -20.50 -12.60
N MET A 216 -16.60 -20.49 -12.95
CA MET A 216 -17.71 -20.41 -11.99
C MET A 216 -17.79 -21.60 -11.01
N ASP A 217 -17.09 -22.71 -11.28
CA ASP A 217 -16.99 -23.86 -10.38
C ASP A 217 -16.06 -23.61 -9.18
N LYS A 218 -15.26 -22.53 -9.21
CA LYS A 218 -14.30 -22.21 -8.15
C LYS A 218 -14.95 -21.51 -6.97
N PRO A 219 -14.34 -21.60 -5.76
CA PRO A 219 -14.92 -21.06 -4.54
C PRO A 219 -14.71 -19.53 -4.44
N TRP A 220 -15.32 -18.79 -5.36
CA TRP A 220 -15.30 -17.33 -5.37
C TRP A 220 -16.02 -16.76 -4.14
N GLN A 221 -15.40 -15.75 -3.53
CA GLN A 221 -16.01 -14.94 -2.49
C GLN A 221 -16.73 -13.76 -3.14
N TRP A 222 -18.06 -13.83 -3.23
CA TRP A 222 -18.85 -12.78 -3.90
C TRP A 222 -19.00 -11.51 -3.06
N GLY A 223 -19.13 -11.66 -1.74
CA GLY A 223 -19.49 -10.59 -0.81
C GLY A 223 -18.42 -9.51 -0.60
N ARG A 224 -18.61 -8.69 0.45
CA ARG A 224 -17.81 -7.48 0.77
C ARG A 224 -16.29 -7.63 0.63
N PHE A 225 -15.72 -8.78 0.96
CA PHE A 225 -14.26 -8.98 0.97
C PHE A 225 -13.70 -9.71 -0.27
N GLY A 226 -14.52 -9.91 -1.31
CA GLY A 226 -14.09 -10.50 -2.58
C GLY A 226 -14.59 -9.70 -3.77
N LEU A 227 -15.34 -10.33 -4.69
CA LEU A 227 -15.72 -9.77 -5.99
C LEU A 227 -16.48 -8.44 -5.86
N SER A 228 -17.29 -8.25 -4.82
CA SER A 228 -17.98 -6.97 -4.59
C SER A 228 -17.04 -5.77 -4.48
N ARG A 229 -15.80 -5.98 -4.01
CA ARG A 229 -14.77 -4.92 -3.88
C ARG A 229 -13.68 -5.03 -4.94
N ASN A 230 -13.83 -5.90 -5.92
CA ASN A 230 -12.87 -6.04 -7.00
C ASN A 230 -13.12 -4.94 -8.04
N SER A 231 -12.13 -4.09 -8.27
CA SER A 231 -12.24 -2.93 -9.16
C SER A 231 -12.56 -3.28 -10.60
N SER A 232 -12.29 -4.51 -11.03
CA SER A 232 -12.55 -4.98 -12.39
C SER A 232 -13.98 -5.50 -12.58
N ILE A 233 -14.77 -5.63 -11.50
CA ILE A 233 -16.17 -6.06 -11.59
C ILE A 233 -17.07 -4.90 -12.01
N THR A 234 -17.85 -5.11 -13.07
CA THR A 234 -18.73 -4.10 -13.65
C THR A 234 -20.20 -4.29 -13.22
N PRO A 235 -21.03 -3.23 -13.28
CA PRO A 235 -22.48 -3.33 -13.08
C PRO A 235 -23.15 -4.43 -13.92
N GLU A 236 -22.78 -4.57 -15.19
CA GLU A 236 -23.37 -5.56 -16.10
C GLU A 236 -23.08 -6.99 -15.64
N PHE A 237 -21.89 -7.24 -15.08
CA PHE A 237 -21.56 -8.55 -14.53
C PHE A 237 -22.38 -8.84 -13.27
N VAL A 238 -22.57 -7.85 -12.40
CA VAL A 238 -23.43 -7.96 -11.21
C VAL A 238 -24.87 -8.25 -11.62
N GLU A 239 -25.43 -7.54 -12.60
CA GLU A 239 -26.80 -7.76 -13.10
C GLU A 239 -26.98 -9.17 -13.68
N ARG A 240 -26.01 -9.67 -14.45
CA ARG A 240 -26.04 -11.03 -15.00
C ARG A 240 -25.98 -12.12 -13.92
N ASN A 241 -25.38 -11.81 -12.78
CA ASN A 241 -25.17 -12.74 -11.66
C ASN A 241 -25.86 -12.25 -10.39
N ILE A 242 -27.03 -11.61 -10.52
CA ILE A 242 -27.73 -10.97 -9.40
C ILE A 242 -28.20 -11.97 -8.34
N ASP A 243 -28.26 -13.26 -8.68
CA ASP A 243 -28.59 -14.36 -7.77
C ASP A 243 -27.44 -14.70 -6.79
N LYS A 244 -26.24 -14.18 -7.02
CA LYS A 244 -25.07 -14.43 -6.18
C LYS A 244 -25.08 -13.57 -4.91
N PRO A 245 -24.40 -14.01 -3.83
CA PRO A 245 -24.41 -13.32 -2.55
C PRO A 245 -23.46 -12.11 -2.57
N TRP A 246 -23.81 -11.10 -3.37
CA TRP A 246 -23.13 -9.81 -3.43
C TRP A 246 -23.23 -9.08 -2.09
N GLY A 247 -22.15 -8.39 -1.72
CA GLY A 247 -22.15 -7.45 -0.61
C GLY A 247 -22.29 -6.05 -1.17
N TRP A 248 -23.50 -5.50 -1.15
CA TRP A 248 -23.80 -4.16 -1.67
C TRP A 248 -22.98 -3.05 -0.99
N GLU A 249 -22.76 -3.16 0.32
CA GLU A 249 -21.80 -2.30 1.04
C GLU A 249 -20.41 -2.39 0.39
N GLY A 250 -19.98 -3.58 -0.03
CA GLY A 250 -18.73 -3.78 -0.76
C GLY A 250 -18.72 -3.12 -2.14
N LEU A 251 -19.83 -3.24 -2.89
CA LEU A 251 -20.02 -2.61 -4.20
C LEU A 251 -19.97 -1.08 -4.10
N SER A 252 -20.38 -0.47 -2.98
CA SER A 252 -20.22 0.97 -2.76
C SER A 252 -18.77 1.45 -2.85
N PHE A 253 -17.80 0.58 -2.59
CA PHE A 253 -16.36 0.91 -2.68
C PHE A 253 -15.75 0.56 -4.04
N ASN A 254 -16.52 -0.05 -4.95
CA ASN A 254 -16.00 -0.47 -6.24
C ASN A 254 -16.07 0.72 -7.21
N PRO A 255 -14.92 1.19 -7.74
CA PRO A 255 -14.86 2.38 -8.59
C PRO A 255 -15.58 2.21 -9.94
N SER A 256 -15.90 0.97 -10.33
CA SER A 256 -16.63 0.67 -11.57
C SER A 256 -18.16 0.78 -11.41
N ILE A 257 -18.67 0.96 -10.20
CA ILE A 257 -20.11 1.11 -9.94
C ILE A 257 -20.59 2.52 -10.27
N THR A 258 -21.66 2.62 -11.06
CA THR A 258 -22.19 3.91 -11.52
C THR A 258 -23.42 4.35 -10.72
N PRO A 259 -23.71 5.67 -10.66
CA PRO A 259 -24.94 6.18 -10.03
C PRO A 259 -26.22 5.56 -10.61
N GLU A 260 -26.28 5.32 -11.92
CA GLU A 260 -27.45 4.71 -12.57
C GLU A 260 -27.68 3.27 -12.10
N PHE A 261 -26.62 2.52 -11.82
CA PHE A 261 -26.73 1.18 -11.26
C PHE A 261 -27.22 1.22 -9.81
N VAL A 262 -26.74 2.18 -9.02
CA VAL A 262 -27.23 2.41 -7.65
C VAL A 262 -28.71 2.78 -7.66
N GLU A 263 -29.13 3.68 -8.54
CA GLU A 263 -30.55 4.08 -8.66
C GLU A 263 -31.47 2.90 -9.00
N ARG A 264 -31.04 1.98 -9.86
CA ARG A 264 -31.80 0.76 -10.19
C ARG A 264 -31.92 -0.21 -9.02
N ASN A 265 -30.97 -0.19 -8.09
CA ASN A 265 -30.88 -1.10 -6.95
C ASN A 265 -30.89 -0.32 -5.62
N ILE A 266 -31.66 0.77 -5.56
CA ILE A 266 -31.60 1.75 -4.47
C ILE A 266 -31.96 1.17 -3.09
N ASP A 267 -32.76 0.11 -3.08
CA ASP A 267 -33.27 -0.55 -1.87
C ASP A 267 -32.26 -1.53 -1.25
N GLU A 268 -31.10 -1.74 -1.87
CA GLU A 268 -30.05 -2.61 -1.39
C GLU A 268 -29.17 -1.92 -0.32
N ASP A 269 -28.40 -2.72 0.43
CA ASP A 269 -27.62 -2.25 1.59
C ASP A 269 -26.30 -1.58 1.17
N TRP A 270 -26.39 -0.36 0.63
CA TRP A 270 -25.24 0.45 0.20
C TRP A 270 -24.61 1.24 1.37
N ASP A 271 -23.29 1.45 1.31
CA ASP A 271 -22.58 2.46 2.10
C ASP A 271 -22.68 3.85 1.43
N TRP A 272 -23.53 4.71 1.99
CA TRP A 272 -23.72 6.11 1.57
C TRP A 272 -22.68 7.08 2.16
N GLY A 273 -21.74 6.60 2.97
CA GLY A 273 -20.71 7.40 3.60
C GLY A 273 -19.56 7.78 2.66
N TYR A 274 -18.65 8.61 3.18
CA TYR A 274 -17.50 9.19 2.45
C TYR A 274 -16.54 8.16 1.81
N ASN A 275 -16.47 6.95 2.35
CA ASN A 275 -15.61 5.92 1.75
C ASN A 275 -16.38 5.05 0.75
N GLY A 276 -17.71 5.12 0.72
CA GLY A 276 -18.58 4.38 -0.20
C GLY A 276 -18.99 5.24 -1.37
N LEU A 277 -20.28 5.61 -1.45
CA LEU A 277 -20.87 6.34 -2.57
C LEU A 277 -20.74 7.88 -2.52
N SER A 278 -20.29 8.47 -1.40
CA SER A 278 -20.13 9.93 -1.24
C SER A 278 -18.71 10.40 -1.50
#